data_AF-A0A4P9J3X9-F1
#
_entry.id   AF-A0A4P9J3X9-F1
#
_cell.length_a   1.000
_cell.length_b   1.000
_cell.length_c   1.000
_cell.angle_alpha   90.00
_cell.angle_beta   90.00
_cell.angle_gamma   90.00
#
_symmetry.space_group_name_H-M   'P 1'
#
loop_
_entity.id
_entity.type
_entity.pdbx_description
1 polymer ?
#
loop_
_entity_poly.entity_id
_entity_poly.type
_entity_poly.pdbx_seq_one_letter_code
_entity_poly.pdbx_strand_id
1 'polypeptide(L)'
;MTHILITRPEGKGAALAQQLEQAGYQASLFPVLKITHLTPSSTELSPLLNADKIIFISQDSVSALSQLKPDINTKAQFYAVGQQTADVIYEQFGVRAAVPKQYDSEGLLALKSLAEVDGCNIVLVKGQGGRPELAKTLKERGAFLNNCVVYKREPTESITSNWTDHWKSQNVHGIVITSNAAVDAIFKSLTAHQLQWLQQCRFYVASERIAAYLKLQQVSSANIHIAAGASDNAMFTCINQQGSNMSEQSKPVTAEKATPTIANTTSAKSTKQEPTATKNTADKSKQKISKVAVLALLISLIVASGVGYEFYQKLNAGKAQNLAVNELSEQNKLLTQELQALKSAQSNLQQALFNSEEKVAAALNESAVQNQQELKAALQKAQQQGSSLNPQEVTSLQRMAEFKLWAEKDYQGTSAVLKRLDGLLSEHPGTVEVRQAIMQDIQTLDSLKPVATEAIYLQLNSVLSSIDDLVFNAVNLPEEAAAIDENALSGDVSDWQQNLSNSWNKIVDSFITIRQHEGVSIEPLLTDQERHLINQRIKLNITQAQDALMSKQASIFFSALSEAKRLVGEYFKQDDDTTKTVLKALSKLEKEQLNFNPKVTLNSTQKVKEWAQ
;
A
#
# COMPACT_ATOMS: atom_id res chain seq x y z
N MET A 1 -9.41 -33.46 33.48
CA MET A 1 -8.39 -32.39 33.43
C MET A 1 -8.65 -31.60 32.16
N THR A 2 -8.76 -30.27 32.23
CA THR A 2 -9.02 -29.45 31.03
C THR A 2 -7.75 -29.39 30.18
N HIS A 3 -7.86 -29.77 28.91
CA HIS A 3 -6.73 -29.75 27.98
C HIS A 3 -6.74 -28.46 27.15
N ILE A 4 -5.66 -27.69 27.23
CA ILE A 4 -5.43 -26.46 26.50
C ILE A 4 -4.38 -26.69 25.40
N LEU A 5 -4.79 -26.42 24.16
CA LEU A 5 -3.93 -26.46 22.98
C LEU A 5 -3.34 -25.08 22.70
N ILE A 6 -2.04 -25.00 22.49
CA ILE A 6 -1.33 -23.75 22.20
C ILE A 6 -0.92 -23.72 20.73
N THR A 7 -1.51 -22.80 19.95
CA THR A 7 -1.31 -22.72 18.50
C THR A 7 -0.27 -21.69 18.07
N ARG A 8 0.67 -21.34 18.96
CA ARG A 8 1.73 -20.37 18.67
C ARG A 8 2.73 -20.97 17.66
N PRO A 9 3.48 -20.14 16.91
CA PRO A 9 4.50 -20.63 16.00
C PRO A 9 5.54 -21.52 16.68
N GLU A 10 6.21 -22.38 15.91
CA GLU A 10 7.22 -23.32 16.41
C GLU A 10 8.28 -22.60 17.27
N GLY A 11 8.65 -23.21 18.39
CA GLY A 11 9.56 -22.62 19.39
C GLY A 11 8.92 -21.58 20.32
N LYS A 12 7.64 -21.22 20.13
CA LYS A 12 6.91 -20.29 21.02
C LYS A 12 5.80 -21.01 21.78
N GLY A 13 5.56 -20.59 23.03
CA GLY A 13 4.49 -21.11 23.88
C GLY A 13 4.90 -22.20 24.88
N ALA A 14 6.15 -22.66 24.86
CA ALA A 14 6.64 -23.64 25.84
C ALA A 14 6.55 -23.13 27.29
N ALA A 15 6.85 -21.85 27.52
CA ALA A 15 6.71 -21.23 28.84
C ALA A 15 5.25 -21.20 29.32
N LEU A 16 4.30 -20.90 28.42
CA LEU A 16 2.86 -20.96 28.72
C LEU A 16 2.41 -22.40 29.01
N ALA A 17 2.89 -23.38 28.24
CA ALA A 17 2.59 -24.80 28.47
C ALA A 17 3.03 -25.23 29.88
N GLN A 18 4.27 -24.89 30.26
CA GLN A 18 4.81 -25.19 31.57
C GLN A 18 4.02 -24.51 32.71
N GLN A 19 3.63 -23.24 32.53
CA GLN A 19 2.80 -22.52 33.52
C GLN A 19 1.43 -23.18 33.69
N LEU A 20 0.81 -23.62 32.59
CA LEU A 20 -0.48 -24.32 32.61
C LEU A 20 -0.39 -25.69 33.26
N GLU A 21 0.66 -26.46 32.98
CA GLU A 21 0.92 -27.75 33.62
C GLU A 21 1.12 -27.63 35.13
N GLN A 22 1.88 -26.61 35.57
CA GLN A 22 2.07 -26.30 36.99
C GLN A 22 0.76 -25.91 37.69
N ALA A 23 -0.19 -25.31 36.97
CA ALA A 23 -1.51 -24.97 37.46
C ALA A 23 -2.54 -26.12 37.35
N GLY A 24 -2.12 -27.32 36.93
CA GLY A 24 -2.98 -28.51 36.86
C GLY A 24 -3.82 -28.62 35.59
N TYR A 25 -3.47 -27.91 34.51
CA TYR A 25 -4.02 -28.14 33.18
C TYR A 25 -3.18 -29.16 32.40
N GLN A 26 -3.80 -29.87 31.47
CA GLN A 26 -3.03 -30.55 30.42
C GLN A 26 -2.74 -29.52 29.32
N ALA A 27 -1.49 -29.38 28.89
CA ALA A 27 -1.12 -28.46 27.82
C ALA A 27 -0.42 -29.21 26.68
N SER A 28 -0.77 -28.89 25.44
CA SER A 28 -0.03 -29.38 24.26
C SER A 28 0.28 -28.25 23.29
N LEU A 29 1.46 -28.35 22.67
CA LEU A 29 1.90 -27.43 21.65
C LEU A 29 1.51 -28.00 20.29
N PHE A 30 0.77 -27.22 19.51
CA PHE A 30 0.44 -27.57 18.13
C PHE A 30 0.65 -26.34 17.25
N PRO A 31 1.88 -26.12 16.77
CA PRO A 31 2.18 -24.95 15.95
C PRO A 31 1.42 -24.97 14.63
N VAL A 32 0.47 -24.03 14.46
CA VAL A 32 -0.31 -23.90 13.23
C VAL A 32 0.36 -23.00 12.19
N LEU A 33 1.40 -22.28 12.59
CA LEU A 33 2.20 -21.42 11.73
C LEU A 33 3.68 -21.76 11.86
N LYS A 34 4.36 -21.80 10.72
CA LYS A 34 5.81 -21.82 10.59
C LYS A 34 6.32 -20.44 10.16
N ILE A 35 7.45 -20.03 10.71
CA ILE A 35 8.16 -18.82 10.27
C ILE A 35 9.22 -19.25 9.26
N THR A 36 9.11 -18.73 8.04
CA THR A 36 10.07 -18.95 6.95
C THR A 36 10.82 -17.66 6.70
N HIS A 37 12.15 -17.68 6.86
CA HIS A 37 12.98 -16.51 6.56
C HIS A 37 13.01 -16.27 5.05
N LEU A 38 12.94 -15.00 4.68
CA LEU A 38 13.04 -14.55 3.30
C LEU A 38 14.44 -13.99 3.06
N THR A 39 14.86 -14.01 1.81
CA THR A 39 16.11 -13.41 1.35
C THR A 39 15.78 -12.22 0.46
N PRO A 40 15.64 -11.00 1.03
CA PRO A 40 15.47 -9.79 0.25
C PRO A 40 16.67 -9.57 -0.68
N SER A 41 16.43 -8.95 -1.82
CA SER A 41 17.45 -8.53 -2.77
C SER A 41 18.37 -7.44 -2.18
N SER A 42 19.53 -7.24 -2.79
CA SER A 42 20.45 -6.15 -2.40
C SER A 42 19.78 -4.77 -2.46
N THR A 43 18.91 -4.54 -3.44
CA THR A 43 18.13 -3.31 -3.58
C THR A 43 17.18 -3.09 -2.40
N GLU A 44 16.54 -4.14 -1.90
CA GLU A 44 15.62 -4.07 -0.74
C GLU A 44 16.36 -3.88 0.59
N LEU A 45 17.62 -4.31 0.67
CA LEU A 45 18.47 -4.10 1.84
C LEU A 45 19.18 -2.74 1.82
N SER A 46 19.44 -2.17 0.63
CA SER A 46 20.15 -0.91 0.46
C SER A 46 19.67 0.28 1.32
N PRO A 47 18.35 0.43 1.63
CA PRO A 47 17.89 1.53 2.48
C PRO A 47 18.42 1.46 3.93
N LEU A 48 18.85 0.28 4.41
CA LEU A 48 19.40 0.12 5.77
C LEU A 48 20.70 0.90 6.00
N LEU A 49 21.45 1.17 4.93
CA LEU A 49 22.72 1.91 4.96
C LEU A 49 22.52 3.40 5.27
N ASN A 50 21.41 3.99 4.82
CA ASN A 50 21.14 5.42 4.91
C ASN A 50 19.94 5.74 5.82
N ALA A 51 19.46 4.75 6.57
CA ALA A 51 18.34 4.93 7.48
C ALA A 51 18.72 5.87 8.63
N ASP A 52 17.84 6.83 8.93
CA ASP A 52 17.90 7.64 10.16
C ASP A 52 17.29 6.88 11.33
N LYS A 53 16.26 6.06 11.05
CA LYS A 53 15.52 5.28 12.04
C LYS A 53 15.22 3.88 11.51
N ILE A 54 15.39 2.86 12.37
CA ILE A 54 15.11 1.46 12.03
C ILE A 54 14.14 0.89 13.05
N ILE A 55 13.02 0.36 12.58
CA ILE A 55 11.93 -0.13 13.43
C ILE A 55 11.76 -1.63 13.24
N PHE A 56 11.85 -2.40 14.33
CA PHE A 56 11.64 -3.84 14.35
C PHE A 56 10.33 -4.17 15.08
N ILE A 57 9.46 -4.93 14.40
CA ILE A 57 8.13 -5.27 14.93
C ILE A 57 8.05 -6.64 15.61
N SER A 58 9.12 -7.44 15.59
CA SER A 58 9.19 -8.72 16.30
C SER A 58 10.62 -9.22 16.48
N GLN A 59 10.84 -10.14 17.43
CA GLN A 59 12.12 -10.84 17.57
C GLN A 59 12.52 -11.54 16.26
N ASP A 60 11.57 -12.15 15.56
CA ASP A 60 11.83 -12.83 14.28
C ASP A 60 12.33 -11.87 13.20
N SER A 61 11.87 -10.61 13.20
CA SER A 61 12.37 -9.60 12.25
C SER A 61 13.85 -9.26 12.49
N VAL A 62 14.28 -9.29 13.75
CA VAL A 62 15.67 -9.05 14.14
C VAL A 62 16.53 -10.25 13.74
N SER A 63 16.12 -11.46 14.13
CA SER A 63 16.85 -12.70 13.85
C SER A 63 16.95 -13.00 12.36
N ALA A 64 15.87 -12.78 11.59
CA ALA A 64 15.89 -12.98 10.14
C ALA A 64 16.83 -11.98 9.46
N LEU A 65 16.80 -10.70 9.87
CA LEU A 65 17.71 -9.69 9.32
C LEU A 65 19.17 -9.97 9.69
N SER A 66 19.46 -10.36 10.94
CA SER A 66 20.83 -10.59 11.38
C SER A 66 21.50 -11.77 10.67
N GLN A 67 20.73 -12.81 10.31
CA GLN A 67 21.23 -13.95 9.53
C GLN A 67 21.71 -13.55 8.13
N LEU A 68 21.11 -12.52 7.54
CA LEU A 68 21.49 -12.00 6.22
C LEU A 68 22.81 -11.20 6.27
N LYS A 69 23.26 -10.79 7.47
CA LYS A 69 24.42 -9.94 7.70
C LYS A 69 24.49 -8.72 6.75
N PRO A 70 23.42 -7.92 6.64
CA PRO A 70 23.42 -6.75 5.78
C PRO A 70 24.32 -5.66 6.37
N ASP A 71 24.82 -4.78 5.49
CA ASP A 71 25.38 -3.51 5.94
C ASP A 71 24.24 -2.64 6.49
N ILE A 72 24.34 -2.28 7.78
CA ILE A 72 23.30 -1.55 8.50
C ILE A 72 23.90 -0.31 9.16
N ASN A 73 23.19 0.82 9.10
CA ASN A 73 23.60 2.02 9.80
C ASN A 73 23.40 1.88 11.32
N THR A 74 24.44 1.46 12.03
CA THR A 74 24.40 1.33 13.51
C THR A 74 24.32 2.67 14.24
N LYS A 75 24.51 3.81 13.54
CA LYS A 75 24.30 5.16 14.09
C LYS A 75 22.83 5.59 14.03
N ALA A 76 21.99 4.86 13.28
CA ALA A 76 20.56 5.12 13.23
C ALA A 76 19.90 4.92 14.60
N GLN A 77 18.72 5.50 14.80
CA GLN A 77 17.94 5.25 16.01
C GLN A 77 17.08 3.99 15.85
N PHE A 78 17.28 3.00 16.72
CA PHE A 78 16.57 1.73 16.66
C PHE A 78 15.32 1.76 17.53
N TYR A 79 14.29 1.08 17.08
CA TYR A 79 13.01 0.95 17.77
C TYR A 79 12.56 -0.49 17.81
N ALA A 80 12.02 -0.89 18.95
CA ALA A 80 11.47 -2.22 19.16
C ALA A 80 10.04 -2.09 19.67
N VAL A 81 9.14 -2.94 19.16
CA VAL A 81 7.75 -2.99 19.63
C VAL A 81 7.65 -3.33 21.13
N GLY A 82 8.60 -4.09 21.67
CA GLY A 82 8.61 -4.50 23.08
C GLY A 82 10.00 -4.90 23.57
N GLN A 83 10.14 -5.06 24.89
CA GLN A 83 11.43 -5.25 25.55
C GLN A 83 12.22 -6.45 25.01
N GLN A 84 11.56 -7.60 24.83
CA GLN A 84 12.22 -8.80 24.30
C GLN A 84 12.80 -8.58 22.88
N THR A 85 12.15 -7.75 22.06
CA THR A 85 12.69 -7.41 20.74
C THR A 85 13.90 -6.47 20.87
N ALA A 86 13.88 -5.55 21.84
CA ALA A 86 15.02 -4.67 22.12
C ALA A 86 16.25 -5.44 22.62
N ASP A 87 16.03 -6.46 23.45
CA ASP A 87 17.12 -7.30 23.97
C ASP A 87 17.81 -8.06 22.82
N VAL A 88 17.04 -8.65 21.90
CA VAL A 88 17.58 -9.32 20.70
C VAL A 88 18.29 -8.33 19.78
N ILE A 89 17.80 -7.10 19.62
CA ILE A 89 18.50 -6.05 18.83
C ILE A 89 19.86 -5.76 19.46
N TYR A 90 19.93 -5.64 20.78
CA TYR A 90 21.17 -5.35 21.48
C TYR A 90 22.17 -6.51 21.34
N GLU A 91 21.71 -7.75 21.46
CA GLU A 91 22.56 -8.94 21.26
C GLU A 91 23.11 -9.06 19.83
N GLN A 92 22.29 -8.74 18.81
CA GLN A 92 22.66 -8.95 17.41
C GLN A 92 23.41 -7.76 16.79
N PHE A 93 23.05 -6.54 17.18
CA PHE A 93 23.57 -5.31 16.56
C PHE A 93 24.34 -4.40 17.53
N GLY A 94 24.32 -4.67 18.84
CA GLY A 94 24.99 -3.84 19.84
C GLY A 94 24.34 -2.48 20.08
N VAL A 95 23.15 -2.23 19.53
CA VAL A 95 22.43 -0.94 19.60
C VAL A 95 21.27 -1.05 20.58
N ARG A 96 21.10 -0.03 21.43
CA ARG A 96 19.93 0.07 22.31
C ARG A 96 18.73 0.61 21.55
N ALA A 97 17.65 -0.16 21.49
CA ALA A 97 16.41 0.27 20.87
C ALA A 97 15.51 1.02 21.86
N ALA A 98 14.80 2.04 21.36
CA ALA A 98 13.70 2.67 22.09
C ALA A 98 12.48 1.75 22.12
N VAL A 99 11.88 1.62 23.31
CA VAL A 99 10.73 0.73 23.55
C VAL A 99 9.54 1.57 24.07
N PRO A 100 8.34 1.40 23.50
CA PRO A 100 7.15 2.10 23.99
C PRO A 100 6.64 1.52 25.31
N LYS A 101 5.79 2.28 26.01
CA LYS A 101 5.10 1.79 27.22
C LYS A 101 4.05 0.71 26.91
N GLN A 102 3.38 0.82 25.76
CA GLN A 102 2.45 -0.16 25.23
C GLN A 102 3.14 -0.93 24.11
N TYR A 103 3.15 -2.26 24.19
CA TYR A 103 3.94 -3.10 23.27
C TYR A 103 3.19 -3.43 21.97
N ASP A 104 2.77 -2.38 21.26
CA ASP A 104 2.04 -2.45 20.00
C ASP A 104 2.40 -1.28 19.04
N SER A 105 1.77 -1.27 17.87
CA SER A 105 2.01 -0.26 16.83
C SER A 105 1.63 1.14 17.30
N GLU A 106 0.56 1.23 18.08
CA GLU A 106 0.01 2.45 18.66
C GLU A 106 0.98 3.03 19.70
N GLY A 107 1.57 2.18 20.54
CA GLY A 107 2.63 2.55 21.47
C GLY A 107 3.88 3.08 20.79
N LEU A 108 4.31 2.46 19.69
CA LEU A 108 5.42 2.97 18.87
C LEU A 108 5.11 4.36 18.30
N LEU A 109 3.91 4.56 17.75
CA LEU A 109 3.48 5.85 17.21
C LEU A 109 3.36 6.96 18.26
N ALA A 110 3.20 6.60 19.53
CA ALA A 110 3.16 7.52 20.66
C ALA A 110 4.54 7.96 21.18
N LEU A 111 5.64 7.34 20.70
CA LEU A 111 6.99 7.78 21.05
C LEU A 111 7.27 9.17 20.47
N LYS A 112 7.73 10.10 21.31
CA LYS A 112 8.06 11.48 20.89
C LYS A 112 9.03 11.51 19.72
N SER A 113 10.03 10.63 19.70
CA SER A 113 11.03 10.55 18.64
C SER A 113 10.52 9.98 17.31
N LEU A 114 9.27 9.49 17.27
CA LEU A 114 8.54 9.08 16.08
C LEU A 114 7.35 10.02 15.76
N ALA A 115 7.12 11.07 16.55
CA ALA A 115 6.07 12.06 16.31
C ALA A 115 6.46 13.03 15.19
N GLU A 116 7.71 13.47 15.16
CA GLU A 116 8.29 14.33 14.12
C GLU A 116 9.29 13.52 13.30
N VAL A 117 8.85 13.11 12.11
CA VAL A 117 9.63 12.24 11.20
C VAL A 117 9.66 12.75 9.76
N ASP A 118 9.24 14.01 9.57
CA ASP A 118 9.23 14.64 8.25
C ASP A 118 10.64 14.63 7.63
N GLY A 119 10.74 14.14 6.40
CA GLY A 119 11.99 13.99 5.67
C GLY A 119 12.96 12.91 6.18
N CYS A 120 12.62 12.17 7.24
CA CYS A 120 13.49 11.10 7.77
C CYS A 120 13.39 9.83 6.92
N ASN A 121 14.53 9.18 6.67
CA ASN A 121 14.58 7.84 6.08
C ASN A 121 14.33 6.80 7.17
N ILE A 122 13.19 6.11 7.09
CA ILE A 122 12.79 5.11 8.07
C ILE A 122 12.72 3.74 7.40
N VAL A 123 13.40 2.75 7.96
CA VAL A 123 13.27 1.36 7.55
C VAL A 123 12.44 0.59 8.55
N LEU A 124 11.32 0.04 8.11
CA LEU A 124 10.45 -0.84 8.88
C LEU A 124 10.78 -2.30 8.57
N VAL A 125 11.46 -2.97 9.47
CA VAL A 125 11.83 -4.39 9.35
C VAL A 125 10.70 -5.24 9.91
N LYS A 126 10.06 -6.03 9.03
CA LYS A 126 8.82 -6.73 9.32
C LYS A 126 8.70 -8.08 8.61
N GLY A 127 7.70 -8.85 9.01
CA GLY A 127 7.25 -10.00 8.24
C GLY A 127 6.29 -9.60 7.11
N GLN A 128 6.06 -10.51 6.18
CA GLN A 128 5.10 -10.35 5.09
C GLN A 128 3.68 -10.15 5.66
N GLY A 129 2.96 -9.15 5.15
CA GLY A 129 1.65 -8.72 5.66
C GLY A 129 1.75 -7.83 6.92
N GLY A 130 0.75 -7.92 7.81
CA GLY A 130 0.68 -7.17 9.06
C GLY A 130 -0.13 -5.87 9.01
N ARG A 131 -0.11 -5.13 10.12
CA ARG A 131 -0.87 -3.88 10.32
C ARG A 131 -0.36 -2.75 9.43
N PRO A 132 -1.17 -2.18 8.52
CA PRO A 132 -0.74 -1.05 7.69
C PRO A 132 -0.65 0.27 8.47
N GLU A 133 -1.29 0.38 9.63
CA GLU A 133 -1.48 1.65 10.35
C GLU A 133 -0.17 2.31 10.76
N LEU A 134 0.82 1.54 11.25
CA LEU A 134 2.15 2.07 11.60
C LEU A 134 2.83 2.69 10.38
N ALA A 135 2.83 1.95 9.26
CA ALA A 135 3.46 2.41 8.03
C ALA A 135 2.72 3.61 7.42
N LYS A 136 1.38 3.58 7.43
CA LYS A 136 0.51 4.65 6.95
C LYS A 136 0.74 5.93 7.74
N THR A 137 0.68 5.85 9.07
CA THR A 137 0.83 7.01 9.95
C THR A 137 2.23 7.64 9.86
N LEU A 138 3.30 6.83 9.75
CA LEU A 138 4.65 7.37 9.57
C LEU A 138 4.82 8.11 8.23
N LYS A 139 4.21 7.59 7.16
CA LYS A 139 4.18 8.28 5.85
C LYS A 139 3.36 9.57 5.90
N GLU A 140 2.20 9.54 6.56
CA GLU A 140 1.37 10.75 6.78
C GLU A 140 2.11 11.83 7.58
N ARG A 141 3.03 11.43 8.47
CA ARG A 141 3.94 12.34 9.19
C ARG A 141 5.14 12.81 8.36
N GLY A 142 5.21 12.49 7.07
CA GLY A 142 6.26 12.97 6.14
C GLY A 142 7.51 12.09 6.04
N ALA A 143 7.53 10.89 6.62
CA ALA A 143 8.71 10.01 6.56
C ALA A 143 8.87 9.33 5.19
N PHE A 144 10.11 9.21 4.71
CA PHE A 144 10.48 8.31 3.62
C PHE A 144 10.58 6.88 4.17
N LEU A 145 9.47 6.16 4.10
CA LEU A 145 9.35 4.82 4.71
C LEU A 145 9.63 3.69 3.71
N ASN A 146 10.67 2.89 3.98
CA ASN A 146 10.99 1.65 3.27
C ASN A 146 10.61 0.43 4.12
N ASN A 147 9.86 -0.51 3.54
CA ASN A 147 9.55 -1.78 4.19
C ASN A 147 10.63 -2.80 3.85
N CYS A 148 11.25 -3.39 4.86
CA CYS A 148 12.17 -4.52 4.71
C CYS A 148 11.47 -5.80 5.19
N VAL A 149 11.03 -6.63 4.25
CA VAL A 149 10.26 -7.85 4.53
C VAL A 149 11.20 -9.05 4.62
N VAL A 150 11.49 -9.52 5.83
CA VAL A 150 12.56 -10.50 6.09
C VAL A 150 12.08 -11.90 6.47
N TYR A 151 10.78 -12.09 6.70
CA TYR A 151 10.20 -13.41 6.92
C TYR A 151 8.73 -13.44 6.48
N LYS A 152 8.18 -14.63 6.29
CA LYS A 152 6.75 -14.86 6.12
C LYS A 152 6.26 -15.90 7.12
N ARG A 153 4.95 -15.86 7.39
CA ARG A 153 4.26 -16.87 8.21
C ARG A 153 3.46 -17.74 7.26
N GLU A 154 3.68 -19.05 7.33
CA GLU A 154 2.99 -20.02 6.48
C GLU A 154 2.27 -21.05 7.37
N PRO A 155 1.11 -21.56 6.97
CA PRO A 155 0.48 -22.69 7.66
C PRO A 155 1.43 -23.88 7.71
N THR A 156 1.48 -24.57 8.86
CA THR A 156 2.29 -25.79 9.01
C THR A 156 1.65 -26.96 8.24
N GLU A 157 2.47 -27.86 7.69
CA GLU A 157 2.01 -29.12 7.07
C GLU A 157 1.16 -29.99 8.02
N SER A 158 1.33 -29.84 9.34
CA SER A 158 0.52 -30.53 10.34
C SER A 158 -0.97 -30.19 10.27
N ILE A 159 -1.36 -29.09 9.61
CA ILE A 159 -2.76 -28.68 9.45
C ILE A 159 -3.38 -29.17 8.14
N THR A 160 -2.61 -29.83 7.26
CA THR A 160 -3.08 -30.31 5.96
C THR A 160 -3.66 -31.72 5.98
N SER A 161 -3.60 -32.45 7.11
CA SER A 161 -4.09 -33.83 7.23
C SER A 161 -4.77 -34.10 8.59
N ASN A 162 -6.10 -34.35 8.62
CA ASN A 162 -6.93 -34.83 9.74
C ASN A 162 -6.56 -34.36 11.18
N TRP A 163 -6.06 -33.13 11.34
CA TRP A 163 -5.60 -32.61 12.64
C TRP A 163 -6.73 -32.51 13.67
N THR A 164 -7.98 -32.32 13.22
CA THR A 164 -9.15 -32.27 14.11
C THR A 164 -9.39 -33.59 14.83
N ASP A 165 -9.11 -34.72 14.19
CA ASP A 165 -9.30 -36.04 14.80
C ASP A 165 -8.24 -36.26 15.88
N HIS A 166 -7.02 -35.78 15.64
CA HIS A 166 -5.97 -35.75 16.65
C HIS A 166 -6.39 -34.91 17.86
N TRP A 167 -6.85 -33.67 17.67
CA TRP A 167 -7.26 -32.80 18.78
C TRP A 167 -8.47 -33.36 19.55
N LYS A 168 -9.42 -33.98 18.85
CA LYS A 168 -10.55 -34.71 19.46
C LYS A 168 -10.07 -35.89 20.31
N SER A 169 -9.17 -36.72 19.79
CA SER A 169 -8.61 -37.87 20.51
C SER A 169 -7.85 -37.47 21.77
N GLN A 170 -7.26 -36.27 21.77
CA GLN A 170 -6.54 -35.70 22.90
C GLN A 170 -7.48 -35.00 23.90
N ASN A 171 -8.80 -35.01 23.67
CA ASN A 171 -9.79 -34.29 24.47
C ASN A 171 -9.44 -32.80 24.63
N VAL A 172 -9.10 -32.10 23.54
CA VAL A 172 -8.83 -30.65 23.59
C VAL A 172 -10.11 -29.88 23.92
N HIS A 173 -10.07 -29.05 24.97
CA HIS A 173 -11.20 -28.23 25.44
C HIS A 173 -10.99 -26.74 25.17
N GLY A 174 -9.75 -26.28 25.20
CA GLY A 174 -9.37 -24.88 25.02
C GLY A 174 -8.29 -24.72 23.96
N ILE A 175 -8.35 -23.64 23.18
CA ILE A 175 -7.42 -23.33 22.10
C ILE A 175 -6.91 -21.90 22.29
N VAL A 176 -5.59 -21.73 22.37
CA VAL A 176 -4.93 -20.42 22.50
C VAL A 176 -4.54 -19.89 21.14
N ILE A 177 -5.13 -18.77 20.72
CA ILE A 177 -4.87 -18.09 19.44
C ILE A 177 -4.33 -16.67 19.69
N THR A 178 -3.14 -16.38 19.19
CA THR A 178 -2.47 -15.08 19.40
C THR A 178 -2.42 -14.18 18.16
N SER A 179 -2.96 -14.64 17.02
CA SER A 179 -3.00 -13.84 15.78
C SER A 179 -4.13 -14.28 14.85
N ASN A 180 -4.60 -13.37 13.99
CA ASN A 180 -5.58 -13.71 12.94
C ASN A 180 -5.03 -14.72 11.93
N ALA A 181 -3.72 -14.68 11.64
CA ALA A 181 -3.10 -15.66 10.75
C ALA A 181 -3.23 -17.11 11.27
N ALA A 182 -3.26 -17.29 12.60
CA ALA A 182 -3.52 -18.60 13.19
C ALA A 182 -5.00 -18.99 13.07
N VAL A 183 -5.93 -18.03 13.11
CA VAL A 183 -7.35 -18.28 12.78
C VAL A 183 -7.46 -18.72 11.33
N ASP A 184 -6.83 -18.00 10.39
CA ASP A 184 -6.83 -18.37 8.98
C ASP A 184 -6.30 -19.79 8.77
N ALA A 185 -5.15 -20.12 9.36
CA ALA A 185 -4.56 -21.44 9.23
C ALA A 185 -5.49 -22.56 9.73
N ILE A 186 -6.27 -22.31 10.79
CA ILE A 186 -7.21 -23.29 11.37
C ILE A 186 -8.52 -23.35 10.58
N PHE A 187 -9.05 -22.21 10.11
CA PHE A 187 -10.42 -22.11 9.58
C PHE A 187 -10.53 -22.10 8.05
N LYS A 188 -9.42 -21.94 7.31
CA LYS A 188 -9.43 -21.78 5.83
C LYS A 188 -9.99 -22.97 5.05
N SER A 189 -9.90 -24.20 5.57
CA SER A 189 -10.35 -25.41 4.85
C SER A 189 -10.98 -26.42 5.81
N LEU A 190 -12.12 -26.04 6.39
CA LEU A 190 -12.88 -26.88 7.31
C LEU A 190 -14.08 -27.55 6.62
N THR A 191 -14.31 -28.82 6.95
CA THR A 191 -15.59 -29.49 6.71
C THR A 191 -16.63 -29.05 7.76
N ALA A 192 -17.92 -29.19 7.46
CA ALA A 192 -19.01 -28.80 8.38
C ALA A 192 -18.89 -29.46 9.77
N HIS A 193 -18.50 -30.74 9.83
CA HIS A 193 -18.32 -31.47 11.09
C HIS A 193 -17.11 -30.97 11.92
N GLN A 194 -16.07 -30.49 11.26
CA GLN A 194 -14.91 -29.91 11.93
C GLN A 194 -15.24 -28.53 12.51
N LEU A 195 -15.97 -27.72 11.75
CA LEU A 195 -16.46 -26.42 12.20
C LEU A 195 -17.37 -26.55 13.42
N GLN A 196 -18.33 -27.49 13.39
CA GLN A 196 -19.25 -27.72 14.50
C GLN A 196 -18.52 -28.12 15.80
N TRP A 197 -17.46 -28.93 15.71
CA TRP A 197 -16.66 -29.26 16.88
C TRP A 197 -15.84 -28.08 17.39
N LEU A 198 -15.18 -27.33 16.49
CA LEU A 198 -14.43 -26.14 16.87
C LEU A 198 -15.30 -25.10 17.57
N GLN A 199 -16.55 -24.93 17.14
CA GLN A 199 -17.52 -24.04 17.79
C GLN A 199 -17.84 -24.42 19.25
N GLN A 200 -17.62 -25.68 19.64
CA GLN A 200 -17.79 -26.16 21.02
C GLN A 200 -16.53 -25.94 21.88
N CYS A 201 -15.36 -25.74 21.28
CA CYS A 201 -14.13 -25.44 21.99
C CYS A 201 -14.14 -24.00 22.52
N ARG A 202 -13.39 -23.77 23.61
CA ARG A 202 -13.13 -22.42 24.11
C ARG A 202 -11.89 -21.83 23.45
N PHE A 203 -11.98 -20.59 23.01
CA PHE A 203 -10.88 -19.85 22.42
C PHE A 203 -10.37 -18.80 23.39
N TYR A 204 -9.09 -18.87 23.72
CA TYR A 204 -8.38 -17.84 24.47
C TYR A 204 -7.59 -17.00 23.49
N VAL A 205 -7.90 -15.71 23.38
CA VAL A 205 -7.35 -14.82 22.35
C VAL A 205 -6.63 -13.61 22.94
N ALA A 206 -5.60 -13.14 22.25
CA ALA A 206 -4.77 -12.05 22.74
C ALA A 206 -5.37 -10.63 22.58
N SER A 207 -6.48 -10.47 21.84
CA SER A 207 -7.10 -9.15 21.60
C SER A 207 -8.53 -9.25 21.07
N GLU A 208 -9.31 -8.17 21.24
CA GLU A 208 -10.68 -8.03 20.69
C GLU A 208 -10.74 -8.22 19.18
N ARG A 209 -9.68 -7.82 18.45
CA ARG A 209 -9.60 -7.99 17.00
C ARG A 209 -9.62 -9.46 16.58
N ILE A 210 -8.94 -10.34 17.34
CA ILE A 210 -8.96 -11.78 17.08
C ILE A 210 -10.33 -12.35 17.46
N ALA A 211 -10.94 -11.86 18.54
CA ALA A 211 -12.28 -12.26 18.94
C ALA A 211 -13.33 -11.92 17.87
N ALA A 212 -13.31 -10.69 17.35
CA ALA A 212 -14.17 -10.28 16.24
C ALA A 212 -13.95 -11.17 15.00
N TYR A 213 -12.71 -11.54 14.72
CA TYR A 213 -12.39 -12.40 13.59
C TYR A 213 -12.92 -13.83 13.77
N LEU A 214 -12.85 -14.40 14.97
CA LEU A 214 -13.46 -15.70 15.28
C LEU A 214 -14.99 -15.67 15.23
N LYS A 215 -15.64 -14.55 15.59
CA LYS A 215 -17.09 -14.40 15.45
C LYS A 215 -17.54 -14.50 14.00
N LEU A 216 -16.75 -13.97 13.05
CA LEU A 216 -17.00 -14.12 11.61
C LEU A 216 -16.90 -15.60 11.16
N GLN A 217 -16.09 -16.39 11.86
CA GLN A 217 -15.99 -17.85 11.66
C GLN A 217 -17.07 -18.64 12.41
N GLN A 218 -18.20 -17.99 12.76
CA GLN A 218 -19.35 -18.58 13.46
C GLN A 218 -19.04 -19.12 14.86
N VAL A 219 -17.96 -18.68 15.51
CA VAL A 219 -17.69 -19.03 16.91
C VAL A 219 -18.51 -18.12 17.83
N SER A 220 -19.27 -18.73 18.75
CA SER A 220 -20.09 -17.99 19.71
C SER A 220 -19.25 -17.15 20.66
N SER A 221 -19.72 -15.93 20.96
CA SER A 221 -19.05 -15.01 21.90
C SER A 221 -18.90 -15.62 23.31
N ALA A 222 -19.77 -16.55 23.70
CA ALA A 222 -19.69 -17.25 24.99
C ALA A 222 -18.42 -18.13 25.11
N ASN A 223 -17.86 -18.57 23.98
CA ASN A 223 -16.69 -19.43 23.92
C ASN A 223 -15.40 -18.66 23.64
N ILE A 224 -15.44 -17.32 23.55
CA ILE A 224 -14.26 -16.49 23.27
C ILE A 224 -13.89 -15.70 24.52
N HIS A 225 -12.67 -15.92 25.02
CA HIS A 225 -12.11 -15.25 26.19
C HIS A 225 -10.90 -14.42 25.78
N ILE A 226 -10.93 -13.13 26.11
CA ILE A 226 -9.92 -12.16 25.66
C ILE A 226 -8.93 -11.91 26.79
N ALA A 227 -7.66 -12.19 26.54
CA ALA A 227 -6.55 -11.87 27.43
C ALA A 227 -6.10 -10.41 27.25
N ALA A 228 -5.43 -9.86 28.26
CA ALA A 228 -4.84 -8.52 28.23
C ALA A 228 -3.55 -8.44 27.38
N GLY A 229 -3.44 -9.24 26.33
CA GLY A 229 -2.28 -9.30 25.43
C GLY A 229 -1.79 -10.71 25.11
N ALA A 230 -0.73 -10.79 24.30
CA ALA A 230 -0.16 -12.04 23.81
C ALA A 230 0.95 -12.63 24.70
N SER A 231 1.30 -12.00 25.82
CA SER A 231 2.33 -12.54 26.73
C SER A 231 1.87 -13.85 27.38
N ASP A 232 2.80 -14.71 27.76
CA ASP A 232 2.47 -15.99 28.42
C ASP A 232 1.69 -15.74 29.72
N ASN A 233 2.10 -14.76 30.52
CA ASN A 233 1.42 -14.38 31.76
C ASN A 233 -0.02 -13.85 31.53
N ALA A 234 -0.24 -13.04 30.48
CA ALA A 234 -1.58 -12.54 30.16
C ALA A 234 -2.52 -13.67 29.73
N MET A 235 -2.03 -14.60 28.90
CA MET A 235 -2.80 -15.78 28.50
C MET A 235 -3.07 -16.71 29.68
N PHE A 236 -2.06 -17.00 30.49
CA PHE A 236 -2.19 -17.83 31.69
C PHE A 236 -3.23 -17.28 32.65
N THR A 237 -3.15 -15.98 32.96
CA THR A 237 -4.12 -15.31 33.85
C THR A 237 -5.54 -15.42 33.31
N CYS A 238 -5.74 -15.22 32.00
CA CYS A 238 -7.04 -15.36 31.35
C CYS A 238 -7.58 -16.80 31.47
N ILE A 239 -6.74 -17.80 31.18
CA ILE A 239 -7.13 -19.21 31.25
C ILE A 239 -7.47 -19.63 32.69
N ASN A 240 -6.65 -19.22 33.66
CA ASN A 240 -6.82 -19.60 35.05
C ASN A 240 -8.05 -18.95 35.71
N GLN A 241 -8.33 -17.68 35.39
CA GLN A 241 -9.55 -17.00 35.86
C GLN A 241 -10.82 -17.69 35.36
N GLN A 242 -10.83 -18.14 34.10
CA GLN A 242 -11.98 -18.85 33.52
C GLN A 242 -12.09 -20.30 33.99
N GLY A 243 -10.96 -20.96 34.30
CA GLY A 243 -10.95 -22.29 34.89
C GLY A 243 -11.35 -22.31 36.37
N SER A 244 -11.09 -21.24 37.13
CA SER A 244 -11.51 -21.13 38.53
C SER A 244 -13.04 -21.05 38.67
N ASN A 245 -13.72 -20.36 37.75
CA ASN A 245 -15.20 -20.30 37.69
C ASN A 245 -15.86 -21.68 37.41
N MET A 246 -15.10 -22.70 36.99
CA MET A 246 -15.61 -24.08 36.82
C MET A 246 -15.55 -24.93 38.08
N SER A 247 -14.75 -24.56 39.10
CA SER A 247 -14.57 -25.39 40.29
C SER A 247 -15.60 -25.15 41.41
N GLU A 248 -16.45 -24.10 41.29
CA GLU A 248 -17.43 -23.74 42.33
C GLU A 248 -18.89 -24.06 42.00
N GLN A 249 -19.21 -24.60 40.82
CA GLN A 249 -20.60 -25.00 40.51
C GLN A 249 -20.90 -26.44 40.98
N SER A 250 -20.94 -26.63 42.29
CA SER A 250 -21.63 -27.77 42.90
C SER A 250 -22.14 -27.48 44.32
N LYS A 251 -23.17 -26.63 44.44
CA LYS A 251 -24.40 -26.84 45.24
C LYS A 251 -25.22 -25.54 45.39
N PRO A 252 -26.56 -25.64 45.53
CA PRO A 252 -27.45 -24.49 45.55
C PRO A 252 -27.46 -23.84 46.94
N VAL A 253 -27.40 -22.51 46.99
CA VAL A 253 -27.68 -21.76 48.23
C VAL A 253 -28.85 -20.82 47.99
N THR A 254 -29.89 -21.14 48.74
CA THR A 254 -31.12 -20.40 49.01
C THR A 254 -30.84 -18.96 49.44
N ALA A 255 -31.62 -18.03 48.88
CA ALA A 255 -31.64 -16.64 49.31
C ALA A 255 -32.43 -16.49 50.63
N GLU A 256 -31.84 -15.85 51.63
CA GLU A 256 -32.60 -15.24 52.72
C GLU A 256 -31.95 -13.94 53.21
N LYS A 257 -32.80 -12.95 53.45
CA LYS A 257 -32.53 -11.57 53.90
C LYS A 257 -31.85 -11.53 55.27
N ALA A 258 -31.01 -10.52 55.49
CA ALA A 258 -31.08 -9.64 56.67
C ALA A 258 -30.19 -8.41 56.51
N THR A 259 -30.76 -7.24 56.80
CA THR A 259 -30.07 -5.97 57.09
C THR A 259 -29.39 -6.07 58.46
N PRO A 260 -28.42 -5.18 58.78
CA PRO A 260 -28.71 -4.30 59.92
C PRO A 260 -28.28 -2.83 59.75
N THR A 261 -29.14 -2.00 60.32
CA THR A 261 -29.08 -0.58 60.68
C THR A 261 -28.12 -0.32 61.85
N ILE A 262 -27.46 0.86 61.92
CA ILE A 262 -27.34 1.77 63.10
C ILE A 262 -27.06 3.19 62.53
N ALA A 263 -27.98 4.16 62.56
CA ALA A 263 -28.29 5.15 63.63
C ALA A 263 -27.14 6.19 63.88
N ASN A 264 -27.34 7.48 64.16
CA ASN A 264 -28.44 8.07 64.92
C ASN A 264 -28.40 9.64 64.94
N THR A 265 -29.60 10.25 65.06
CA THR A 265 -30.02 11.46 65.84
C THR A 265 -29.43 12.86 65.52
N THR A 266 -30.17 13.99 65.53
CA THR A 266 -31.11 14.47 66.57
C THR A 266 -31.93 15.73 66.15
N SER A 267 -33.21 15.78 66.58
CA SER A 267 -34.03 16.91 67.12
C SER A 267 -34.11 18.29 66.43
N ALA A 268 -35.15 19.13 66.55
CA ALA A 268 -36.53 19.11 67.09
C ALA A 268 -37.18 20.50 66.82
N LYS A 269 -38.53 20.56 66.75
CA LYS A 269 -39.51 21.64 67.16
C LYS A 269 -39.12 23.14 67.08
N SER A 270 -39.97 24.13 66.75
CA SER A 270 -41.41 24.35 67.00
C SER A 270 -41.78 25.80 66.56
N THR A 271 -43.06 26.05 66.17
CA THR A 271 -43.90 27.30 66.29
C THR A 271 -43.38 28.66 65.75
N LYS A 272 -44.16 29.68 65.36
CA LYS A 272 -45.59 29.99 65.05
C LYS A 272 -45.62 31.51 64.80
N GLN A 273 -46.35 32.05 63.81
CA GLN A 273 -47.28 33.20 64.00
C GLN A 273 -47.94 33.71 62.70
N GLU A 274 -49.19 34.09 62.91
CA GLU A 274 -50.25 34.64 62.05
C GLU A 274 -49.97 36.11 61.65
N PRO A 275 -50.71 36.74 60.70
CA PRO A 275 -52.05 37.24 61.03
C PRO A 275 -53.12 37.22 59.91
N THR A 276 -54.35 36.89 60.34
CA THR A 276 -55.68 37.44 60.01
C THR A 276 -56.10 37.81 58.58
N ALA A 277 -57.05 36.99 58.09
CA ALA A 277 -58.43 37.33 57.68
C ALA A 277 -58.70 38.37 56.57
N THR A 278 -59.33 37.89 55.49
CA THR A 278 -60.66 38.39 55.09
C THR A 278 -61.45 37.30 54.36
N LYS A 279 -62.69 37.08 54.80
CA LYS A 279 -63.69 36.20 54.19
C LYS A 279 -64.14 36.79 52.85
N ASN A 280 -64.31 35.93 51.86
CA ASN A 280 -65.47 36.01 50.95
C ASN A 280 -65.92 34.59 50.60
N THR A 281 -67.15 34.30 51.01
CA THR A 281 -67.92 33.11 50.66
C THR A 281 -68.38 33.19 49.22
N ALA A 282 -68.05 32.18 48.43
CA ALA A 282 -68.84 31.77 47.27
C ALA A 282 -68.83 30.24 47.21
N ASP A 283 -69.98 29.68 47.51
CA ASP A 283 -70.30 28.26 47.44
C ASP A 283 -70.44 27.84 45.97
N LYS A 284 -69.64 26.86 45.51
CA LYS A 284 -70.11 25.62 44.88
C LYS A 284 -69.02 24.86 44.11
N SER A 285 -69.20 23.53 44.14
CA SER A 285 -68.68 22.52 43.21
C SER A 285 -67.24 22.03 43.41
N LYS A 286 -67.11 20.99 44.25
CA LYS A 286 -66.03 19.99 44.14
C LYS A 286 -66.11 19.29 42.76
N GLN A 287 -65.38 19.77 41.76
CA GLN A 287 -65.08 18.96 40.59
C GLN A 287 -63.84 18.10 40.88
N LYS A 288 -64.05 16.78 40.93
CA LYS A 288 -62.97 15.80 40.94
C LYS A 288 -62.24 15.90 39.60
N ILE A 289 -60.97 16.31 39.61
CA ILE A 289 -60.12 16.27 38.42
C ILE A 289 -60.03 14.80 37.99
N SER A 290 -60.48 14.50 36.77
CA SER A 290 -60.41 13.17 36.20
C SER A 290 -58.95 12.72 36.13
N LYS A 291 -58.63 11.57 36.74
CA LYS A 291 -57.30 10.96 36.66
C LYS A 291 -56.85 10.73 35.20
N VAL A 292 -57.81 10.61 34.27
CA VAL A 292 -57.56 10.50 32.82
C VAL A 292 -57.09 11.82 32.23
N ALA A 293 -57.60 12.97 32.69
CA ALA A 293 -57.16 14.29 32.23
C ALA A 293 -55.74 14.62 32.71
N VAL A 294 -55.38 14.22 33.94
CA VAL A 294 -54.02 14.37 34.46
C VAL A 294 -53.04 13.45 33.72
N LEU A 295 -53.45 12.22 33.41
CA LEU A 295 -52.65 11.27 32.63
C LEU A 295 -52.43 11.76 31.19
N ALA A 296 -53.48 12.28 30.54
CA ALA A 296 -53.38 12.85 29.19
C ALA A 296 -52.42 14.06 29.15
N LEU A 297 -52.45 14.90 30.18
CA LEU A 297 -51.55 16.05 30.29
C LEU A 297 -50.09 15.60 30.50
N LEU A 298 -49.85 14.61 31.35
CA LEU A 298 -48.51 14.03 31.54
C LEU A 298 -47.97 13.38 30.26
N ILE A 299 -48.80 12.64 29.53
CA ILE A 299 -48.42 12.03 28.25
C ILE A 299 -48.10 13.12 27.22
N SER A 300 -48.91 14.20 27.14
CA SER A 300 -48.63 15.32 26.24
C SER A 300 -47.32 16.03 26.55
N LEU A 301 -46.95 16.14 27.84
CA LEU A 301 -45.70 16.75 28.29
C LEU A 301 -44.49 15.87 27.97
N ILE A 302 -44.63 14.55 28.14
CA ILE A 302 -43.59 13.57 27.78
C ILE A 302 -43.37 13.56 26.27
N VAL A 303 -44.44 13.53 25.48
CA VAL A 303 -44.35 13.56 24.00
C VAL A 303 -43.75 14.89 23.53
N ALA A 304 -44.18 16.03 24.09
CA ALA A 304 -43.60 17.33 23.76
C ALA A 304 -42.11 17.42 24.12
N SER A 305 -41.69 16.84 25.25
CA SER A 305 -40.28 16.80 25.64
C SER A 305 -39.44 15.86 24.76
N GLY A 306 -39.99 14.72 24.32
CA GLY A 306 -39.33 13.79 23.40
C GLY A 306 -39.15 14.36 22.00
N VAL A 307 -40.21 14.98 21.44
CA VAL A 307 -40.15 15.67 20.15
C VAL A 307 -39.23 16.88 20.21
N GLY A 308 -39.24 17.63 21.32
CA GLY A 308 -38.30 18.73 21.55
C GLY A 308 -36.84 18.27 21.62
N TYR A 309 -36.57 17.11 22.25
CA TYR A 309 -35.22 16.54 22.33
C TYR A 309 -34.70 16.05 20.98
N GLU A 310 -35.52 15.33 20.21
CA GLU A 310 -35.16 14.94 18.83
C GLU A 310 -34.93 16.16 17.94
N PHE A 311 -35.80 17.16 18.02
CA PHE A 311 -35.65 18.39 17.23
C PHE A 311 -34.37 19.14 17.61
N TYR A 312 -34.05 19.25 18.90
CA TYR A 312 -32.81 19.87 19.39
C TYR A 312 -31.56 19.09 18.95
N GLN A 313 -31.63 17.75 18.96
CA GLN A 313 -30.53 16.89 18.51
C GLN A 313 -30.29 17.05 17.01
N LYS A 314 -31.36 17.11 16.21
CA LYS A 314 -31.29 17.33 14.75
C LYS A 314 -30.74 18.72 14.41
N LEU A 315 -31.08 19.73 15.20
CA LEU A 315 -30.54 21.11 15.07
C LEU A 315 -29.04 21.18 15.38
N ASN A 316 -28.56 20.43 16.37
CA ASN A 316 -27.12 20.35 16.67
C ASN A 316 -26.35 19.49 15.67
N ALA A 317 -26.95 18.41 15.13
CA ALA A 317 -26.35 17.61 14.07
C ALA A 317 -26.15 18.40 12.77
N GLY A 318 -27.13 19.24 12.39
CA GLY A 318 -27.01 20.11 11.22
C GLY A 318 -25.89 21.16 11.33
N LYS A 319 -25.60 21.66 12.54
CA LYS A 319 -24.47 22.59 12.77
C LYS A 319 -23.11 21.91 12.59
N ALA A 320 -22.97 20.68 13.09
CA ALA A 320 -21.73 19.90 12.92
C ALA A 320 -21.47 19.56 11.44
N GLN A 321 -22.51 19.25 10.68
CA GLN A 321 -22.40 18.97 9.25
C GLN A 321 -22.05 20.22 8.42
N ASN A 322 -22.66 21.37 8.73
CA ASN A 322 -22.33 22.63 8.05
C ASN A 322 -20.90 23.11 8.34
N LEU A 323 -20.36 22.84 9.54
CA LEU A 323 -18.97 23.13 9.87
C LEU A 323 -18.00 22.28 9.06
N ALA A 324 -18.26 20.97 8.93
CA ALA A 324 -17.45 20.07 8.11
C ALA A 324 -17.51 20.43 6.61
N VAL A 325 -18.68 20.82 6.10
CA VAL A 325 -18.83 21.27 4.71
C VAL A 325 -18.11 22.61 4.46
N ASN A 326 -18.14 23.54 5.42
CA ASN A 326 -17.41 24.80 5.31
C ASN A 326 -15.90 24.57 5.35
N GLU A 327 -15.41 23.71 6.23
CA GLU A 327 -14.00 23.34 6.32
C GLU A 327 -13.51 22.66 5.04
N LEU A 328 -14.31 21.74 4.49
CA LEU A 328 -14.02 21.09 3.21
C LEU A 328 -14.07 22.08 2.04
N SER A 329 -14.98 23.05 2.08
CA SER A 329 -15.05 24.11 1.06
C SER A 329 -13.85 25.05 1.11
N GLU A 330 -13.35 25.39 2.30
CA GLU A 330 -12.13 26.19 2.46
C GLU A 330 -10.88 25.44 1.98
N GLN A 331 -10.76 24.15 2.30
CA GLN A 331 -9.66 23.31 1.82
C GLN A 331 -9.67 23.20 0.29
N ASN A 332 -10.83 23.02 -0.34
CA ASN A 332 -10.94 23.02 -1.80
C ASN A 332 -10.58 24.37 -2.42
N LYS A 333 -10.90 25.48 -1.74
CA LYS A 333 -10.53 26.82 -2.19
C LYS A 333 -9.01 27.04 -2.14
N LEU A 334 -8.36 26.61 -1.05
CA LEU A 334 -6.91 26.66 -0.90
C LEU A 334 -6.21 25.78 -1.94
N LEU A 335 -6.70 24.55 -2.15
CA LEU A 335 -6.15 23.64 -3.15
C LEU A 335 -6.29 24.21 -4.57
N THR A 336 -7.42 24.85 -4.88
CA THR A 336 -7.64 25.51 -6.17
C THR A 336 -6.69 26.70 -6.36
N GLN A 337 -6.43 27.47 -5.30
CA GLN A 337 -5.45 28.56 -5.34
C GLN A 337 -4.03 28.05 -5.56
N GLU A 338 -3.64 26.96 -4.90
CA GLU A 338 -2.33 26.34 -5.07
C GLU A 338 -2.14 25.78 -6.48
N LEU A 339 -3.15 25.11 -7.04
CA LEU A 339 -3.14 24.66 -8.44
C LEU A 339 -3.02 25.83 -9.43
N GLN A 340 -3.72 26.95 -9.16
CA GLN A 340 -3.63 28.14 -10.00
C GLN A 340 -2.24 28.80 -9.91
N ALA A 341 -1.67 28.84 -8.71
CA ALA A 341 -0.30 29.30 -8.50
C ALA A 341 0.71 28.41 -9.22
N LEU A 342 0.58 27.08 -9.10
CA LEU A 342 1.44 26.11 -9.77
C LEU A 342 1.35 26.23 -11.31
N LYS A 343 0.14 26.39 -11.85
CA LYS A 343 -0.08 26.62 -13.28
C LYS A 343 0.55 27.93 -13.78
N SER A 344 0.46 28.99 -12.98
CA SER A 344 1.10 30.27 -13.31
C SER A 344 2.64 30.18 -13.25
N ALA A 345 3.19 29.47 -12.26
CA ALA A 345 4.62 29.20 -12.15
C ALA A 345 5.13 28.36 -13.33
N GLN A 346 4.38 27.35 -13.74
CA GLN A 346 4.66 26.55 -14.93
C GLN A 346 4.66 27.41 -16.21
N SER A 347 3.64 28.26 -16.39
CA SER A 347 3.58 29.18 -17.55
C SER A 347 4.76 30.15 -17.57
N ASN A 348 5.17 30.68 -16.41
CA ASN A 348 6.32 31.56 -16.29
C ASN A 348 7.63 30.85 -16.61
N LEU A 349 7.79 29.60 -16.13
CA LEU A 349 8.95 28.78 -16.43
C LEU A 349 9.01 28.46 -17.93
N GLN A 350 7.87 28.15 -18.55
CA GLN A 350 7.80 27.87 -19.99
C GLN A 350 8.13 29.11 -20.83
N GLN A 351 7.66 30.29 -20.43
CA GLN A 351 8.04 31.55 -21.07
C GLN A 351 9.53 31.85 -20.89
N ALA A 352 10.08 31.59 -19.69
CA ALA A 352 11.50 31.77 -19.42
C ALA A 352 12.36 30.83 -20.27
N LEU A 353 11.94 29.57 -20.43
CA LEU A 353 12.60 28.60 -21.31
C LEU A 353 12.56 29.07 -22.76
N PHE A 354 11.40 29.47 -23.28
CA PHE A 354 11.26 29.98 -24.66
C PHE A 354 12.18 31.19 -24.90
N ASN A 355 12.17 32.17 -23.99
CA ASN A 355 13.03 33.35 -24.09
C ASN A 355 14.53 32.99 -23.98
N SER A 356 14.87 31.93 -23.24
CA SER A 356 16.26 31.45 -23.13
C SER A 356 16.71 30.72 -24.39
N GLU A 357 15.85 29.89 -24.98
CA GLU A 357 16.11 29.19 -26.25
C GLU A 357 16.30 30.19 -27.39
N GLU A 358 15.47 31.23 -27.47
CA GLU A 358 15.61 32.28 -28.49
C GLU A 358 16.95 33.03 -28.34
N LYS A 359 17.36 33.36 -27.10
CA LYS A 359 18.66 34.00 -26.84
C LYS A 359 19.83 33.09 -27.19
N VAL A 360 19.73 31.80 -26.86
CA VAL A 360 20.77 30.80 -27.19
C VAL A 360 20.86 30.60 -28.70
N ALA A 361 19.72 30.51 -29.40
CA ALA A 361 19.66 30.41 -30.85
C ALA A 361 20.24 31.65 -31.54
N ALA A 362 19.93 32.84 -31.04
CA ALA A 362 20.48 34.10 -31.54
C ALA A 362 22.01 34.17 -31.35
N ALA A 363 22.51 33.81 -30.16
CA ALA A 363 23.94 33.77 -29.87
C ALA A 363 24.69 32.71 -30.71
N LEU A 364 24.08 31.54 -30.91
CA LEU A 364 24.60 30.49 -31.79
C LEU A 364 24.66 30.96 -33.25
N ASN A 365 23.62 31.65 -33.74
CA ASN A 365 23.59 32.17 -35.11
C ASN A 365 24.61 33.30 -35.31
N GLU A 366 24.74 34.21 -34.34
CA GLU A 366 25.76 35.25 -34.36
C GLU A 366 27.18 34.65 -34.36
N SER A 367 27.43 33.66 -33.50
CA SER A 367 28.70 32.92 -33.48
C SER A 367 28.94 32.16 -34.79
N ALA A 368 27.92 31.54 -35.38
CA ALA A 368 28.01 30.84 -36.66
C ALA A 368 28.37 31.82 -37.80
N VAL A 369 27.76 33.01 -37.83
CA VAL A 369 28.07 34.05 -38.82
C VAL A 369 29.50 34.57 -38.65
N GLN A 370 29.93 34.82 -37.41
CA GLN A 370 31.31 35.24 -37.12
C GLN A 370 32.32 34.17 -37.55
N ASN A 371 32.12 32.92 -37.16
CA ASN A 371 32.94 31.79 -37.57
C ASN A 371 32.98 31.63 -39.09
N GLN A 372 31.86 31.85 -39.78
CA GLN A 372 31.79 31.77 -41.24
C GLN A 372 32.57 32.92 -41.91
N GLN A 373 32.56 34.13 -41.33
CA GLN A 373 33.34 35.26 -41.82
C GLN A 373 34.85 35.05 -41.60
N GLU A 374 35.25 34.58 -40.43
CA GLU A 374 36.65 34.22 -40.14
C GLU A 374 37.13 33.08 -41.04
N LEU A 375 36.31 32.05 -41.26
CA LEU A 375 36.63 30.95 -42.17
C LEU A 375 36.79 31.44 -43.62
N LYS A 376 35.94 32.35 -44.10
CA LYS A 376 36.08 32.96 -45.44
C LYS A 376 37.38 33.76 -45.56
N ALA A 377 37.72 34.55 -44.53
CA ALA A 377 38.96 35.32 -44.52
C ALA A 377 40.19 34.41 -44.46
N ALA A 378 40.14 33.34 -43.66
CA ALA A 378 41.18 32.32 -43.59
C ALA A 378 41.34 31.54 -44.91
N LEU A 379 40.23 31.19 -45.57
CA LEU A 379 40.23 30.52 -46.88
C LEU A 379 40.80 31.40 -47.98
N GLN A 380 40.47 32.69 -48.01
CA GLN A 380 41.07 33.64 -48.96
C GLN A 380 42.58 33.78 -48.74
N LYS A 381 43.02 33.78 -47.48
CA LYS A 381 44.44 33.82 -47.11
C LYS A 381 45.16 32.51 -47.47
N ALA A 382 44.49 31.37 -47.31
CA ALA A 382 45.00 30.05 -47.67
C ALA A 382 45.07 29.84 -49.19
N GLN A 383 44.10 30.34 -49.98
CA GLN A 383 44.11 30.27 -51.45
C GLN A 383 45.28 31.06 -52.09
N GLN A 384 45.84 32.04 -51.39
CA GLN A 384 46.99 32.83 -51.84
C GLN A 384 48.35 32.18 -51.48
N GLN A 385 48.36 31.18 -50.60
CA GLN A 385 49.55 30.39 -50.26
C GLN A 385 49.45 29.05 -51.00
N GLY A 386 50.44 28.73 -51.84
CA GLY A 386 50.42 27.50 -52.65
C GLY A 386 50.11 26.25 -51.82
N SER A 387 49.35 25.32 -52.42
CA SER A 387 48.75 24.14 -51.78
C SER A 387 49.80 23.13 -51.26
N SER A 388 50.44 23.45 -50.14
CA SER A 388 51.20 22.48 -49.35
C SER A 388 50.25 21.87 -48.33
N LEU A 389 50.10 20.55 -48.37
CA LEU A 389 49.31 19.79 -47.40
C LEU A 389 49.78 20.12 -45.98
N ASN A 390 48.90 20.73 -45.18
CA ASN A 390 49.23 21.12 -43.81
C ASN A 390 49.00 19.96 -42.83
N PRO A 391 50.05 19.41 -42.17
CA PRO A 391 49.88 18.30 -41.24
C PRO A 391 48.97 18.63 -40.05
N GLN A 392 48.86 19.91 -39.67
CA GLN A 392 47.97 20.36 -38.61
C GLN A 392 46.50 20.24 -39.00
N GLU A 393 46.16 20.52 -40.27
CA GLU A 393 44.79 20.41 -40.76
C GLU A 393 44.34 18.93 -40.79
N VAL A 394 45.20 18.06 -41.31
CA VAL A 394 45.00 16.60 -41.31
C VAL A 394 44.79 16.06 -39.89
N THR A 395 45.66 16.45 -38.95
CA THR A 395 45.55 16.03 -37.55
C THR A 395 44.31 16.61 -36.85
N SER A 396 43.87 17.81 -37.24
CA SER A 396 42.67 18.44 -36.68
C SER A 396 41.38 17.76 -37.15
N LEU A 397 41.30 17.38 -38.43
CA LEU A 397 40.17 16.65 -38.99
C LEU A 397 40.08 15.25 -38.39
N GLN A 398 41.22 14.57 -38.20
CA GLN A 398 41.25 13.30 -37.49
C GLN A 398 40.72 13.43 -36.06
N ARG A 399 41.19 14.44 -35.30
CA ARG A 399 40.68 14.72 -33.94
C ARG A 399 39.20 15.07 -33.91
N MET A 400 38.69 15.77 -34.93
CA MET A 400 37.26 16.06 -35.06
C MET A 400 36.46 14.79 -35.31
N ALA A 401 36.93 13.88 -36.18
CA ALA A 401 36.30 12.58 -36.40
C ALA A 401 36.25 11.76 -35.11
N GLU A 402 37.38 11.71 -34.39
CA GLU A 402 37.49 11.08 -33.07
C GLU A 402 36.53 11.66 -32.03
N PHE A 403 36.43 12.99 -31.96
CA PHE A 403 35.50 13.69 -31.07
C PHE A 403 34.05 13.35 -31.40
N LYS A 404 33.66 13.42 -32.67
CA LYS A 404 32.31 13.04 -33.12
C LYS A 404 32.00 11.58 -32.81
N LEU A 405 32.96 10.69 -32.98
CA LEU A 405 32.79 9.27 -32.72
C LEU A 405 32.62 8.97 -31.24
N TRP A 406 33.52 9.49 -30.41
CA TRP A 406 33.62 9.08 -29.01
C TRP A 406 32.80 9.97 -28.07
N ALA A 407 32.76 11.27 -28.30
CA ALA A 407 32.01 12.22 -27.46
C ALA A 407 30.56 12.37 -27.92
N GLU A 408 30.31 12.61 -29.20
CA GLU A 408 28.94 12.87 -29.70
C GLU A 408 28.18 11.59 -30.08
N LYS A 409 28.88 10.46 -30.24
CA LYS A 409 28.33 9.21 -30.78
C LYS A 409 27.63 9.43 -32.13
N ASP A 410 28.20 10.32 -32.94
CA ASP A 410 27.71 10.71 -34.25
C ASP A 410 28.51 9.97 -35.34
N TYR A 411 28.09 8.72 -35.64
CA TYR A 411 28.78 7.85 -36.59
C TYR A 411 28.70 8.38 -38.03
N GLN A 412 27.57 8.97 -38.41
CA GLN A 412 27.36 9.56 -39.73
C GLN A 412 28.21 10.84 -39.89
N GLY A 413 28.25 11.70 -38.87
CA GLY A 413 29.13 12.86 -38.85
C GLY A 413 30.61 12.48 -38.82
N THR A 414 30.97 11.40 -38.11
CA THR A 414 32.34 10.84 -38.15
C THR A 414 32.71 10.41 -39.57
N SER A 415 31.85 9.64 -40.24
CA SER A 415 32.04 9.23 -41.65
C SER A 415 32.17 10.43 -42.58
N ALA A 416 31.37 11.49 -42.39
CA ALA A 416 31.46 12.72 -43.17
C ALA A 416 32.78 13.46 -42.98
N VAL A 417 33.29 13.56 -41.74
CA VAL A 417 34.60 14.17 -41.46
C VAL A 417 35.74 13.33 -42.04
N LEU A 418 35.66 12.01 -41.96
CA LEU A 418 36.64 11.10 -42.57
C LEU A 418 36.63 11.15 -44.10
N LYS A 419 35.46 11.27 -44.74
CA LYS A 419 35.35 11.50 -46.20
C LYS A 419 36.01 12.82 -46.61
N ARG A 420 35.86 13.87 -45.80
CA ARG A 420 36.55 15.14 -46.00
C ARG A 420 38.07 14.98 -45.85
N LEU A 421 38.52 14.23 -44.85
CA LEU A 421 39.94 13.95 -44.64
C LEU A 421 40.55 13.14 -45.81
N ASP A 422 39.85 12.13 -46.32
CA ASP A 422 40.27 11.38 -47.52
C ASP A 422 40.40 12.30 -48.74
N GLY A 423 39.42 13.18 -48.95
CA GLY A 423 39.44 14.18 -50.02
C GLY A 423 40.68 15.08 -49.93
N LEU A 424 40.99 15.60 -48.74
CA LEU A 424 42.18 16.43 -48.50
C LEU A 424 43.48 15.68 -48.81
N LEU A 425 43.57 14.39 -48.46
CA LEU A 425 44.77 13.57 -48.70
C LEU A 425 44.90 13.11 -50.16
N SER A 426 43.81 13.12 -50.93
CA SER A 426 43.75 12.54 -52.28
C SER A 426 44.59 13.27 -53.33
N GLU A 427 44.86 14.56 -53.11
CA GLU A 427 45.58 15.43 -54.03
C GLU A 427 47.11 15.38 -53.84
N HIS A 428 47.60 14.61 -52.85
CA HIS A 428 49.01 14.62 -52.44
C HIS A 428 49.69 13.24 -52.51
N PRO A 429 50.94 13.15 -53.01
CA PRO A 429 51.70 11.89 -53.05
C PRO A 429 52.04 11.38 -51.64
N GLY A 430 52.18 10.06 -51.46
CA GLY A 430 52.64 9.46 -50.20
C GLY A 430 51.56 9.27 -49.12
N THR A 431 50.29 9.54 -49.42
CA THR A 431 49.17 9.42 -48.46
C THR A 431 48.43 8.08 -48.51
N VAL A 432 48.87 7.16 -49.37
CA VAL A 432 48.13 5.92 -49.72
C VAL A 432 47.78 5.07 -48.50
N GLU A 433 48.72 4.83 -47.60
CA GLU A 433 48.46 4.02 -46.39
C GLU A 433 47.42 4.65 -45.46
N VAL A 434 47.49 5.97 -45.28
CA VAL A 434 46.56 6.73 -44.44
C VAL A 434 45.17 6.71 -45.04
N ARG A 435 45.06 6.97 -46.35
CA ARG A 435 43.79 6.90 -47.10
C ARG A 435 43.17 5.52 -47.06
N GLN A 436 43.96 4.45 -47.15
CA GLN A 436 43.46 3.09 -47.02
C GLN A 436 42.85 2.82 -45.64
N ALA A 437 43.49 3.29 -44.57
CA ALA A 437 42.95 3.18 -43.21
C ALA A 437 41.66 4.01 -43.04
N ILE A 438 41.61 5.22 -43.60
CA ILE A 438 40.41 6.07 -43.59
C ILE A 438 39.26 5.40 -44.36
N MET A 439 39.52 4.81 -45.53
CA MET A 439 38.49 4.12 -46.30
C MET A 439 37.91 2.91 -45.55
N GLN A 440 38.74 2.15 -44.82
CA GLN A 440 38.27 1.06 -43.96
C GLN A 440 37.39 1.57 -42.82
N ASP A 441 37.77 2.68 -42.20
CA ASP A 441 36.98 3.31 -41.14
C ASP A 441 35.64 3.82 -41.66
N ILE A 442 35.62 4.47 -42.83
CA ILE A 442 34.39 4.92 -43.50
C ILE A 442 33.48 3.72 -43.79
N GLN A 443 34.01 2.63 -44.36
CA GLN A 443 33.22 1.42 -44.63
C GLN A 443 32.64 0.82 -43.34
N THR A 444 33.43 0.78 -42.27
CA THR A 444 32.99 0.30 -40.96
C THR A 444 31.83 1.15 -40.44
N LEU A 445 31.95 2.48 -40.50
CA LEU A 445 30.93 3.42 -40.03
C LEU A 445 29.66 3.41 -40.89
N ASP A 446 29.80 3.37 -42.22
CA ASP A 446 28.67 3.35 -43.15
C ASP A 446 27.88 2.03 -43.09
N SER A 447 28.51 0.94 -42.62
CA SER A 447 27.83 -0.35 -42.40
C SER A 447 26.92 -0.37 -41.17
N LEU A 448 27.04 0.60 -40.26
CA LEU A 448 26.23 0.69 -39.05
C LEU A 448 24.82 1.18 -39.40
N LYS A 449 23.83 0.29 -39.22
CA LYS A 449 22.43 0.65 -39.42
C LYS A 449 21.98 1.64 -38.33
N PRO A 450 21.42 2.81 -38.70
CA PRO A 450 20.87 3.74 -37.72
C PRO A 450 19.63 3.14 -37.06
N VAL A 451 19.46 3.41 -35.76
CA VAL A 451 18.23 3.08 -35.04
C VAL A 451 17.13 4.02 -35.51
N ALA A 452 15.98 3.46 -35.92
CA ALA A 452 14.83 4.23 -36.40
C ALA A 452 14.04 4.86 -35.23
N THR A 453 14.65 5.82 -34.53
CA THR A 453 14.11 6.45 -33.32
C THR A 453 12.72 7.05 -33.53
N GLU A 454 12.50 7.79 -34.62
CA GLU A 454 11.20 8.39 -34.94
C GLU A 454 10.10 7.34 -35.13
N ALA A 455 10.39 6.26 -35.86
CA ALA A 455 9.42 5.19 -36.10
C ALA A 455 9.04 4.46 -34.81
N ILE A 456 10.02 4.21 -33.93
CA ILE A 456 9.79 3.58 -32.62
C ILE A 456 9.03 4.54 -31.69
N TYR A 457 9.34 5.83 -31.71
CA TYR A 457 8.62 6.85 -30.94
C TYR A 457 7.14 6.94 -31.33
N LEU A 458 6.85 6.92 -32.64
CA LEU A 458 5.48 6.92 -33.14
C LEU A 458 4.71 5.65 -32.74
N GLN A 459 5.37 4.48 -32.72
CA GLN A 459 4.77 3.26 -32.20
C GLN A 459 4.45 3.38 -30.69
N LEU A 460 5.36 3.91 -29.88
CA LEU A 460 5.12 4.18 -28.47
C LEU A 460 3.97 5.16 -28.25
N ASN A 461 3.89 6.22 -29.06
CA ASN A 461 2.81 7.21 -28.95
C ASN A 461 1.44 6.62 -29.30
N SER A 462 1.38 5.73 -30.29
CA SER A 462 0.16 4.98 -30.61
C SER A 462 -0.31 4.10 -29.43
N VAL A 463 0.64 3.42 -28.77
CA VAL A 463 0.34 2.64 -27.56
C VAL A 463 -0.15 3.54 -26.44
N LEU A 464 0.52 4.68 -26.20
CA LEU A 464 0.16 5.66 -25.16
C LEU A 464 -1.29 6.14 -25.30
N SER A 465 -1.72 6.47 -26.52
CA SER A 465 -3.08 6.91 -26.82
C SER A 465 -4.13 5.82 -26.61
N SER A 466 -3.75 4.55 -26.67
CA SER A 466 -4.67 3.41 -26.53
C SER A 466 -4.90 3.00 -25.08
N ILE A 467 -4.14 3.54 -24.11
CA ILE A 467 -4.18 3.11 -22.71
C ILE A 467 -5.50 3.45 -22.02
N ASP A 468 -6.12 4.59 -22.36
CA ASP A 468 -7.38 5.00 -21.74
C ASP A 468 -8.57 4.14 -22.18
N ASP A 469 -8.44 3.45 -23.32
CA ASP A 469 -9.48 2.61 -23.91
C ASP A 469 -9.41 1.14 -23.41
N LEU A 470 -8.42 0.81 -22.57
CA LEU A 470 -8.24 -0.55 -22.08
C LEU A 470 -9.28 -0.92 -21.02
N VAL A 471 -9.84 -2.13 -21.15
CA VAL A 471 -10.85 -2.64 -20.24
C VAL A 471 -10.19 -3.40 -19.08
N PHE A 472 -10.39 -2.91 -17.86
CA PHE A 472 -9.89 -3.57 -16.65
C PHE A 472 -10.49 -4.97 -16.48
N ASN A 473 -9.69 -5.87 -15.90
CA ASN A 473 -10.12 -7.21 -15.53
C ASN A 473 -11.09 -7.14 -14.34
N ALA A 474 -12.36 -6.82 -14.60
CA ALA A 474 -13.44 -6.97 -13.64
C ALA A 474 -13.98 -8.40 -13.74
N VAL A 475 -14.12 -9.08 -12.60
CA VAL A 475 -14.87 -10.35 -12.51
C VAL A 475 -16.27 -10.07 -13.04
N ASN A 476 -16.60 -10.65 -14.20
CA ASN A 476 -17.96 -10.60 -14.72
C ASN A 476 -18.84 -11.36 -13.71
N LEU A 477 -19.67 -10.65 -12.96
CA LEU A 477 -20.82 -11.29 -12.32
C LEU A 477 -21.64 -11.93 -13.45
N PRO A 478 -22.11 -13.18 -13.29
CA PRO A 478 -23.08 -13.74 -14.22
C PRO A 478 -24.21 -12.72 -14.39
N GLU A 479 -24.60 -12.41 -15.63
CA GLU A 479 -25.82 -11.65 -15.89
C GLU A 479 -26.89 -12.26 -15.00
N GLU A 480 -27.50 -11.40 -14.17
CA GLU A 480 -28.57 -11.76 -13.26
C GLU A 480 -29.64 -12.43 -14.12
N ALA A 481 -29.65 -13.76 -14.14
CA ALA A 481 -30.69 -14.51 -14.82
C ALA A 481 -31.97 -14.00 -14.18
N ALA A 482 -32.80 -13.30 -14.97
CA ALA A 482 -34.00 -12.63 -14.49
C ALA A 482 -34.73 -13.60 -13.57
N ALA A 483 -34.67 -13.32 -12.26
CA ALA A 483 -35.29 -14.18 -11.27
C ALA A 483 -36.77 -14.19 -11.60
N ILE A 484 -37.28 -15.35 -11.99
CA ILE A 484 -38.71 -15.55 -12.21
C ILE A 484 -39.35 -15.31 -10.83
N ASP A 485 -40.12 -14.23 -10.69
CA ASP A 485 -40.88 -13.96 -9.46
C ASP A 485 -41.98 -15.02 -9.34
N GLU A 486 -41.66 -16.15 -8.69
CA GLU A 486 -42.61 -17.25 -8.44
C GLU A 486 -43.85 -16.78 -7.65
N ASN A 487 -43.78 -15.61 -7.01
CA ASN A 487 -44.86 -15.00 -6.24
C ASN A 487 -45.47 -13.75 -6.93
N ALA A 488 -45.40 -13.66 -8.26
CA ALA A 488 -46.09 -12.61 -9.01
C ALA A 488 -47.60 -12.63 -8.73
N LEU A 489 -48.20 -11.44 -8.57
CA LEU A 489 -49.64 -11.29 -8.32
C LEU A 489 -50.39 -11.38 -9.65
N SER A 490 -51.41 -12.23 -9.72
CA SER A 490 -52.32 -12.33 -10.87
C SER A 490 -53.22 -11.10 -10.95
N GLY A 491 -53.50 -10.63 -12.16
CA GLY A 491 -54.43 -9.53 -12.42
C GLY A 491 -55.91 -9.94 -12.40
N ASP A 492 -56.20 -11.23 -12.25
CA ASP A 492 -57.55 -11.76 -12.18
C ASP A 492 -58.12 -11.66 -10.75
N VAL A 493 -59.35 -11.16 -10.63
CA VAL A 493 -60.05 -10.98 -9.34
C VAL A 493 -60.42 -12.34 -8.73
N SER A 494 -60.54 -13.38 -9.55
CA SER A 494 -60.87 -14.74 -9.08
C SER A 494 -59.70 -15.43 -8.34
N ASP A 495 -58.46 -14.97 -8.53
CA ASP A 495 -57.24 -15.53 -7.92
C ASP A 495 -56.90 -14.92 -6.55
N TRP A 496 -57.87 -14.26 -5.89
CA TRP A 496 -57.65 -13.53 -4.65
C TRP A 496 -57.03 -14.38 -3.52
N GLN A 497 -57.35 -15.67 -3.45
CA GLN A 497 -56.79 -16.58 -2.45
C GLN A 497 -55.30 -16.85 -2.70
N GLN A 498 -54.91 -17.02 -3.96
CA GLN A 498 -53.52 -17.21 -4.37
C GLN A 498 -52.71 -15.91 -4.16
N ASN A 499 -53.28 -14.77 -4.54
CA ASN A 499 -52.66 -13.45 -4.37
C ASN A 499 -52.46 -13.10 -2.89
N LEU A 500 -53.36 -13.49 -2.00
CA LEU A 500 -53.21 -13.30 -0.55
C LEU A 500 -52.05 -14.14 0.01
N SER A 501 -51.90 -15.38 -0.45
CA SER A 501 -50.79 -16.28 -0.09
C SER A 501 -49.44 -15.73 -0.59
N ASN A 502 -49.38 -15.31 -1.85
CA ASN A 502 -48.17 -14.72 -2.46
C ASN A 502 -47.79 -13.41 -1.75
N SER A 503 -48.77 -12.61 -1.32
CA SER A 503 -48.54 -11.42 -0.51
C SER A 503 -47.99 -11.74 0.89
N TRP A 504 -48.51 -12.78 1.55
CA TRP A 504 -48.01 -13.24 2.85
C TRP A 504 -46.57 -13.75 2.76
N ASN A 505 -46.24 -14.52 1.71
CA ASN A 505 -44.88 -15.00 1.46
C ASN A 505 -43.91 -13.85 1.16
N LYS A 506 -44.32 -12.84 0.37
CA LYS A 506 -43.52 -11.62 0.15
C LYS A 506 -43.28 -10.81 1.43
N ILE A 507 -44.25 -10.77 2.34
CA ILE A 507 -44.09 -10.13 3.64
C ILE A 507 -43.09 -10.91 4.50
N VAL A 508 -43.16 -12.24 4.56
CA VAL A 508 -42.21 -13.06 5.35
C VAL A 508 -40.78 -12.99 4.79
N ASP A 509 -40.61 -13.06 3.46
CA ASP A 509 -39.30 -12.93 2.80
C ASP A 509 -38.67 -11.53 3.01
N SER A 510 -39.50 -10.48 3.10
CA SER A 510 -39.01 -9.12 3.37
C SER A 510 -38.48 -8.94 4.79
N PHE A 511 -38.89 -9.79 5.74
CA PHE A 511 -38.46 -9.73 7.14
C PHE A 511 -37.31 -10.68 7.47
N ILE A 512 -37.15 -11.78 6.73
CA ILE A 512 -36.06 -12.75 6.91
C ILE A 512 -35.39 -12.98 5.55
N THR A 513 -34.49 -12.09 5.17
CA THR A 513 -33.67 -12.28 3.96
C THR A 513 -32.39 -13.02 4.33
N ILE A 514 -32.36 -14.34 4.15
CA ILE A 514 -31.11 -15.11 4.22
C ILE A 514 -30.39 -14.91 2.88
N ARG A 515 -29.47 -13.95 2.83
CA ARG A 515 -28.52 -13.87 1.71
C ARG A 515 -27.40 -14.86 1.95
N GLN A 516 -27.54 -16.07 1.42
CA GLN A 516 -26.40 -16.96 1.21
C GLN A 516 -25.48 -16.32 0.16
N HIS A 517 -24.41 -15.68 0.61
CA HIS A 517 -23.27 -15.43 -0.28
C HIS A 517 -22.49 -16.73 -0.33
N GLU A 518 -22.87 -17.62 -1.26
CA GLU A 518 -22.03 -18.75 -1.59
C GLU A 518 -20.71 -18.23 -2.18
N GLY A 519 -19.65 -18.36 -1.39
CA GLY A 519 -18.40 -18.95 -1.88
C GLY A 519 -17.63 -18.24 -3.00
N VAL A 520 -17.85 -16.96 -3.29
CA VAL A 520 -16.92 -16.18 -4.11
C VAL A 520 -16.35 -15.06 -3.26
N SER A 521 -15.07 -15.20 -2.88
CA SER A 521 -14.26 -14.09 -2.42
C SER A 521 -14.24 -13.06 -3.54
N ILE A 522 -15.09 -12.04 -3.44
CA ILE A 522 -15.01 -10.85 -4.28
C ILE A 522 -13.72 -10.17 -3.86
N GLU A 523 -12.63 -10.42 -4.57
CA GLU A 523 -11.47 -9.53 -4.51
C GLU A 523 -12.01 -8.11 -4.71
N PRO A 524 -11.68 -7.16 -3.81
CA PRO A 524 -12.22 -5.82 -3.92
C PRO A 524 -11.91 -5.31 -5.32
N LEU A 525 -12.97 -5.02 -6.10
CA LEU A 525 -12.86 -4.37 -7.39
C LEU A 525 -11.93 -3.17 -7.20
N LEU A 526 -10.86 -3.09 -7.98
CA LEU A 526 -9.96 -1.93 -8.01
C LEU A 526 -10.81 -0.67 -7.98
N THR A 527 -10.61 0.18 -6.99
CA THR A 527 -11.31 1.46 -6.90
C THR A 527 -11.03 2.32 -8.14
N ASP A 528 -11.88 3.31 -8.44
CA ASP A 528 -11.63 4.25 -9.54
C ASP A 528 -10.26 4.93 -9.42
N GLN A 529 -9.82 5.21 -8.20
CA GLN A 529 -8.50 5.78 -7.92
C GLN A 529 -7.37 4.81 -8.23
N GLU A 530 -7.51 3.53 -7.86
CA GLU A 530 -6.51 2.50 -8.17
C GLU A 530 -6.43 2.22 -9.67
N ARG A 531 -7.58 2.15 -10.36
CA ARG A 531 -7.64 2.05 -11.84
C ARG A 531 -6.93 3.23 -12.50
N HIS A 532 -7.23 4.45 -12.05
CA HIS A 532 -6.56 5.64 -12.56
C HIS A 532 -5.04 5.59 -12.32
N LEU A 533 -4.60 5.18 -11.13
CA LEU A 533 -3.18 5.08 -10.80
C LEU A 533 -2.45 4.05 -11.68
N ILE A 534 -3.09 2.91 -11.97
CA ILE A 534 -2.55 1.90 -12.90
C ILE A 534 -2.37 2.50 -14.29
N ASN A 535 -3.38 3.20 -14.83
CA ASN A 535 -3.28 3.88 -16.12
C ASN A 535 -2.13 4.90 -16.12
N GLN A 536 -2.03 5.74 -15.08
CA GLN A 536 -0.96 6.73 -14.97
C GLN A 536 0.42 6.08 -14.90
N ARG A 537 0.57 4.97 -14.18
CA ARG A 537 1.83 4.23 -14.11
C ARG A 537 2.23 3.64 -15.45
N ILE A 538 1.27 3.10 -16.21
CA ILE A 538 1.55 2.58 -17.57
C ILE A 538 1.98 3.72 -18.49
N LYS A 539 1.24 4.84 -18.50
CA LYS A 539 1.59 6.03 -19.28
C LYS A 539 2.98 6.55 -18.94
N LEU A 540 3.30 6.65 -17.65
CA LEU A 540 4.63 7.06 -17.17
C LEU A 540 5.74 6.14 -17.71
N ASN A 541 5.55 4.83 -17.67
CA ASN A 541 6.52 3.88 -18.21
C ASN A 541 6.69 4.02 -19.74
N ILE A 542 5.61 4.25 -20.48
CA ILE A 542 5.69 4.48 -21.93
C ILE A 542 6.43 5.78 -22.23
N THR A 543 6.15 6.86 -21.50
CA THR A 543 6.88 8.13 -21.63
C THR A 543 8.34 8.00 -21.23
N GLN A 544 8.65 7.24 -20.18
CA GLN A 544 10.03 6.93 -19.82
C GLN A 544 10.76 6.16 -20.93
N ALA A 545 10.07 5.25 -21.62
CA ALA A 545 10.63 4.59 -22.79
C ALA A 545 10.86 5.58 -23.95
N GLN A 546 9.95 6.52 -24.18
CA GLN A 546 10.14 7.60 -25.17
C GLN A 546 11.38 8.46 -24.84
N ASP A 547 11.51 8.89 -23.59
CA ASP A 547 12.65 9.70 -23.14
C ASP A 547 13.97 8.92 -23.23
N ALA A 548 13.96 7.64 -22.84
CA ALA A 548 15.13 6.77 -22.92
C ALA A 548 15.54 6.51 -24.38
N LEU A 549 14.58 6.38 -25.29
CA LEU A 549 14.83 6.26 -26.73
C LEU A 549 15.53 7.51 -27.27
N MET A 550 15.02 8.70 -26.94
CA MET A 550 15.59 9.98 -27.37
C MET A 550 16.96 10.24 -26.74
N SER A 551 17.14 9.81 -25.49
CA SER A 551 18.39 9.94 -24.75
C SER A 551 19.41 8.83 -25.04
N LYS A 552 19.12 7.93 -26.00
CA LYS A 552 19.99 6.80 -26.40
C LYS A 552 20.29 5.79 -25.26
N GLN A 553 19.35 5.58 -24.34
CA GLN A 553 19.47 4.72 -23.15
C GLN A 553 18.70 3.39 -23.31
N ALA A 554 19.27 2.44 -24.05
CA ALA A 554 18.60 1.17 -24.38
C ALA A 554 18.13 0.36 -23.16
N SER A 555 18.92 0.28 -22.09
CA SER A 555 18.53 -0.49 -20.89
C SER A 555 17.27 0.05 -20.22
N ILE A 556 17.13 1.37 -20.15
CA ILE A 556 15.98 2.02 -19.50
C ILE A 556 14.74 1.90 -20.40
N PHE A 557 14.92 2.00 -21.72
CA PHE A 557 13.87 1.73 -22.70
C PHE A 557 13.24 0.35 -22.49
N PHE A 558 14.05 -0.71 -22.45
CA PHE A 558 13.54 -2.08 -22.28
C PHE A 558 12.94 -2.31 -20.89
N SER A 559 13.53 -1.75 -19.84
CA SER A 559 12.98 -1.88 -18.48
C SER A 559 11.60 -1.24 -18.37
N ALA A 560 11.43 -0.04 -18.93
CA ALA A 560 10.16 0.69 -18.88
C ALA A 560 9.08 -0.01 -19.72
N LEU A 561 9.43 -0.52 -20.91
CA LEU A 561 8.52 -1.33 -21.73
C LEU A 561 8.06 -2.60 -21.03
N SER A 562 8.99 -3.29 -20.35
CA SER A 562 8.68 -4.53 -19.64
C SER A 562 7.70 -4.29 -18.49
N GLU A 563 7.90 -3.20 -17.75
CA GLU A 563 6.99 -2.82 -16.66
C GLU A 563 5.61 -2.40 -17.20
N ALA A 564 5.55 -1.61 -18.28
CA ALA A 564 4.28 -1.27 -18.92
C ALA A 564 3.52 -2.52 -19.38
N LYS A 565 4.22 -3.45 -20.04
CA LYS A 565 3.63 -4.72 -20.50
C LYS A 565 3.15 -5.60 -19.35
N ARG A 566 3.92 -5.68 -18.27
CA ARG A 566 3.56 -6.43 -17.06
C ARG A 566 2.26 -5.91 -16.46
N LEU A 567 2.15 -4.58 -16.28
CA LEU A 567 0.96 -3.93 -15.75
C LEU A 567 -0.27 -4.12 -16.66
N VAL A 568 -0.10 -4.00 -17.98
CA VAL A 568 -1.20 -4.29 -18.92
C VAL A 568 -1.65 -5.75 -18.82
N GLY A 569 -0.71 -6.70 -18.72
CA GLY A 569 -1.03 -8.12 -18.62
C GLY A 569 -1.66 -8.55 -17.28
N GLU A 570 -1.38 -7.82 -16.20
CA GLU A 570 -1.86 -8.13 -14.84
C GLU A 570 -3.26 -7.56 -14.57
N TYR A 571 -3.54 -6.33 -15.03
CA TYR A 571 -4.73 -5.58 -14.60
C TYR A 571 -5.84 -5.46 -15.64
N PHE A 572 -5.59 -5.82 -16.91
CA PHE A 572 -6.56 -5.67 -18.00
C PHE A 572 -6.99 -7.01 -18.59
N LYS A 573 -8.17 -7.01 -19.22
CA LYS A 573 -8.76 -8.20 -19.85
C LYS A 573 -7.91 -8.66 -21.03
N GLN A 574 -7.25 -9.82 -20.92
CA GLN A 574 -6.35 -10.32 -21.97
C GLN A 574 -7.09 -10.78 -23.24
N ASP A 575 -8.39 -11.04 -23.14
CA ASP A 575 -9.28 -11.42 -24.22
C ASP A 575 -9.87 -10.22 -24.99
N ASP A 576 -9.69 -9.00 -24.49
CA ASP A 576 -10.07 -7.77 -25.18
C ASP A 576 -9.14 -7.43 -26.36
N ASP A 577 -9.72 -6.96 -27.48
CA ASP A 577 -8.98 -6.76 -28.73
C ASP A 577 -8.00 -5.57 -28.66
N THR A 578 -8.36 -4.50 -27.94
CA THR A 578 -7.47 -3.36 -27.69
C THR A 578 -6.28 -3.80 -26.85
N THR A 579 -6.54 -4.58 -25.80
CA THR A 579 -5.51 -5.13 -24.90
C THR A 579 -4.54 -6.05 -25.64
N LYS A 580 -5.03 -6.95 -26.50
CA LYS A 580 -4.17 -7.78 -27.37
C LYS A 580 -3.31 -6.93 -28.30
N THR A 581 -3.89 -5.89 -28.89
CA THR A 581 -3.18 -4.98 -29.81
C THR A 581 -2.03 -4.27 -29.09
N VAL A 582 -2.29 -3.71 -27.90
CA VAL A 582 -1.29 -3.06 -27.06
C VAL A 582 -0.19 -4.05 -26.63
N LEU A 583 -0.55 -5.22 -26.12
CA LEU A 583 0.43 -6.23 -25.70
C LEU A 583 1.30 -6.73 -26.87
N LYS A 584 0.74 -6.86 -28.07
CA LYS A 584 1.47 -7.20 -29.28
C LYS A 584 2.45 -6.10 -29.69
N ALA A 585 2.02 -4.84 -29.64
CA ALA A 585 2.86 -3.69 -29.94
C ALA A 585 4.05 -3.59 -28.95
N LEU A 586 3.77 -3.68 -27.65
CA LEU A 586 4.81 -3.68 -26.60
C LEU A 586 5.78 -4.86 -26.78
N SER A 587 5.28 -6.07 -27.07
CA SER A 587 6.12 -7.25 -27.32
C SER A 587 6.97 -7.14 -28.58
N LYS A 588 6.52 -6.39 -29.58
CA LYS A 588 7.32 -6.11 -30.79
C LYS A 588 8.44 -5.13 -30.45
N LEU A 589 8.12 -4.06 -29.73
CA LEU A 589 9.07 -3.04 -29.30
C LEU A 589 10.18 -3.62 -28.38
N GLU A 590 9.84 -4.56 -27.50
CA GLU A 590 10.82 -5.28 -26.67
C GLU A 590 11.82 -6.13 -27.47
N LYS A 591 11.51 -6.46 -28.74
CA LYS A 591 12.37 -7.26 -29.62
C LYS A 591 13.23 -6.41 -30.56
N GLU A 592 13.06 -5.09 -30.56
CA GLU A 592 13.88 -4.18 -31.36
C GLU A 592 15.34 -4.24 -30.89
N GLN A 593 16.29 -4.16 -31.83
CA GLN A 593 17.71 -4.14 -31.50
C GLN A 593 18.20 -2.69 -31.41
N LEU A 594 18.19 -2.13 -30.19
CA LEU A 594 18.64 -0.77 -29.93
C LEU A 594 20.13 -0.72 -29.60
N ASN A 595 20.97 -0.69 -30.63
CA ASN A 595 22.40 -0.49 -30.46
C ASN A 595 22.78 0.98 -30.69
N PHE A 596 22.63 1.81 -29.66
CA PHE A 596 23.01 3.23 -29.74
C PHE A 596 24.52 3.48 -29.63
N ASN A 597 25.29 2.52 -29.10
CA ASN A 597 26.71 2.67 -28.81
C ASN A 597 27.53 1.46 -29.29
N PRO A 598 27.56 1.16 -30.61
CA PRO A 598 28.48 0.16 -31.14
C PRO A 598 29.93 0.53 -30.82
N LYS A 599 30.73 -0.47 -30.42
CA LYS A 599 32.18 -0.32 -30.24
C LYS A 599 32.83 -0.21 -31.61
N VAL A 600 33.39 0.97 -31.91
CA VAL A 600 34.09 1.26 -33.16
C VAL A 600 35.46 1.84 -32.82
N THR A 601 36.50 1.35 -33.49
CA THR A 601 37.87 1.84 -33.41
C THR A 601 38.29 2.35 -34.79
N LEU A 602 38.93 3.51 -34.83
CA LEU A 602 39.43 4.12 -36.07
C LEU A 602 40.88 3.68 -36.33
N ASN A 603 41.10 2.91 -37.38
CA ASN A 603 42.43 2.49 -37.84
C ASN A 603 43.26 3.68 -38.35
N SER A 604 42.58 4.71 -38.86
CA SER A 604 43.19 5.97 -39.33
C SER A 604 43.94 6.73 -38.24
N THR A 605 43.55 6.60 -36.97
CA THR A 605 44.12 7.35 -35.83
C THR A 605 45.64 7.23 -35.75
N GLN A 606 46.14 6.00 -35.74
CA GLN A 606 47.57 5.75 -35.63
C GLN A 606 48.30 6.11 -36.93
N LYS A 607 47.68 5.83 -38.08
CA LYS A 607 48.26 6.12 -39.39
C LYS A 607 48.41 7.61 -39.66
N VAL A 608 47.44 8.42 -39.26
CA VAL A 608 47.53 9.89 -39.34
C VAL A 608 48.64 10.42 -38.42
N LYS A 609 48.79 9.85 -37.22
CA LYS A 609 49.84 10.25 -36.28
C LYS A 609 51.24 9.90 -36.80
N GLU A 610 51.42 8.72 -37.38
CA GLU A 610 52.68 8.29 -38.00
C GLU A 610 53.04 9.14 -39.22
N TRP A 611 52.05 9.55 -40.02
CA TRP A 611 52.25 10.38 -41.21
C TRP A 611 52.56 11.86 -40.86
N ALA A 612 52.06 12.37 -39.73
CA ALA A 612 52.24 13.75 -39.32
C ALA A 612 53.54 14.02 -38.53
N GLN A 613 54.30 12.97 -38.20
CA GLN A 613 55.63 13.02 -37.57
C GLN A 613 56.72 12.99 -38.63
#